data_AF-A0A8H4T9B9-F1
#
_entry.id   AF-A0A8H4T9B9-F1
#
_cell.length_a   1.000
_cell.length_b   1.000
_cell.length_c   1.000
_cell.angle_alpha   90.00
_cell.angle_beta   90.00
_cell.angle_gamma   90.00
#
_symmetry.space_group_name_H-M   'P 1'
#
loop_
_entity.id
_entity.type
_entity.pdbx_description
1 polymer ?
#
loop_
_entity_poly.entity_id
_entity_poly.type
_entity_poly.pdbx_seq_one_letter_code
_entity_poly.pdbx_strand_id
1 'polypeptide(L)'
;MKWCANTTRRGPLYQSSFPGAHQPYFVNPLNNLTEQAVDSSYDKDFKGMLQANQNSTADDDDLHVWPTKRKGKNVEAYWQFQPNTKVPGRYAIRYSQTRTAKQLSVCFVADASDQDTATRPCLLDASDDDTQQWDIAEWASNSTYRFVNVQNGTKFYMDCIPNGPVYMGPDIETKTYQSRQHWLMTSGMEVNDSAYSTIASGTSTGSSTTATGEGSSSTPDSAAASSSHKGLSSSAIAGISVGSVLGVTALSLAAFFLWRFNKRKSQPVNKTAGYGLQNDRAKSEMSSATPKTPEGMGKPRDIELPYDPIYAELPAEQRFELP
;
A
#
# COMPACT_ATOMS: atom_id res chain seq x y z
N MET A 1 -27.39 -32.73 25.98
CA MET A 1 -26.68 -33.93 25.48
C MET A 1 -26.87 -34.08 23.98
N LYS A 2 -25.86 -33.77 23.15
CA LYS A 2 -25.45 -34.54 21.95
C LYS A 2 -24.24 -33.83 21.32
N TRP A 3 -23.40 -34.61 20.65
CA TRP A 3 -22.07 -34.23 20.18
C TRP A 3 -22.06 -33.83 18.70
N CYS A 4 -21.11 -32.98 18.31
CA CYS A 4 -20.28 -33.13 17.11
C CYS A 4 -18.88 -32.62 17.49
N ALA A 5 -17.95 -33.49 17.88
CA ALA A 5 -17.13 -34.34 16.99
C ALA A 5 -15.99 -33.55 16.32
N ASN A 6 -14.80 -33.69 16.91
CA ASN A 6 -13.52 -33.18 16.43
C ASN A 6 -13.15 -33.79 15.06
N THR A 7 -12.67 -32.99 14.11
CA THR A 7 -11.85 -33.49 12.99
C THR A 7 -10.69 -32.53 12.76
N THR A 8 -9.58 -32.82 13.44
CA THR A 8 -8.30 -32.17 13.24
C THR A 8 -7.74 -32.54 11.86
N ARG A 9 -7.53 -31.57 10.97
CA ARG A 9 -6.53 -31.66 9.90
C ARG A 9 -5.54 -30.50 10.02
N ARG A 10 -4.35 -30.82 10.52
CA ARG A 10 -3.21 -29.91 10.49
C ARG A 10 -2.77 -29.72 9.04
N GLY A 11 -2.68 -28.48 8.57
CA GLY A 11 -1.74 -28.14 7.50
C GLY A 11 -0.30 -28.34 8.01
N PRO A 12 0.72 -28.27 7.14
CA PRO A 12 2.11 -28.47 7.53
C PRO A 12 2.54 -27.39 8.54
N LEU A 13 2.64 -27.79 9.82
CA LEU A 13 3.27 -27.00 10.87
C LEU A 13 4.77 -26.98 10.60
N TYR A 14 5.31 -25.81 10.25
CA TYR A 14 6.75 -25.60 10.34
C TYR A 14 7.15 -25.62 11.81
N GLN A 15 7.84 -26.68 12.21
CA GLN A 15 8.18 -26.97 13.59
C GLN A 15 9.63 -26.53 13.85
N SER A 16 9.82 -25.46 14.61
CA SER A 16 11.13 -25.14 15.22
C SER A 16 10.94 -24.44 16.55
N SER A 17 11.62 -24.94 17.59
CA SER A 17 11.34 -24.63 18.99
C SER A 17 12.37 -23.65 19.57
N PHE A 18 11.97 -22.45 19.95
CA PHE A 18 12.65 -21.59 20.96
C PHE A 18 11.67 -20.55 21.54
N PRO A 19 11.85 -20.09 22.79
CA PRO A 19 10.97 -19.10 23.41
C PRO A 19 11.45 -17.67 23.08
N GLY A 20 10.79 -17.04 22.11
CA GLY A 20 11.00 -15.66 21.69
C GLY A 20 10.04 -15.36 20.55
N ALA A 21 9.46 -14.16 20.50
CA ALA A 21 8.36 -13.83 19.60
C ALA A 21 8.65 -14.27 18.15
N HIS A 22 7.75 -15.06 17.56
CA HIS A 22 7.91 -15.59 16.21
C HIS A 22 7.97 -14.44 15.21
N GLN A 23 9.17 -14.15 14.71
CA GLN A 23 9.40 -13.23 13.60
C GLN A 23 8.90 -13.89 12.30
N PRO A 24 7.90 -13.31 11.61
CA PRO A 24 7.37 -13.89 10.37
C PRO A 24 8.37 -13.71 9.23
N TYR A 25 8.81 -14.81 8.62
CA TYR A 25 9.71 -14.79 7.47
C TYR A 25 8.94 -14.54 6.16
N PHE A 26 8.70 -13.27 5.82
CA PHE A 26 7.95 -12.87 4.61
C PHE A 26 8.77 -12.85 3.30
N VAL A 27 9.89 -13.57 3.23
CA VAL A 27 10.85 -13.45 2.13
C VAL A 27 10.40 -14.29 0.92
N ASN A 28 10.23 -13.64 -0.23
CA ASN A 28 9.96 -14.18 -1.59
C ASN A 28 8.52 -14.44 -2.09
N PRO A 29 7.42 -14.38 -1.33
CA PRO A 29 6.08 -14.30 -1.93
C PRO A 29 5.66 -12.84 -2.20
N LEU A 30 4.87 -12.65 -3.25
CA LEU A 30 3.97 -11.52 -3.40
C LEU A 30 2.73 -11.77 -2.54
N ASN A 31 2.45 -10.89 -1.59
CA ASN A 31 1.39 -11.08 -0.60
C ASN A 31 0.16 -10.24 -0.94
N ASN A 32 -1.01 -10.77 -0.66
CA ASN A 32 -2.20 -9.94 -0.47
C ASN A 32 -2.18 -9.40 0.97
N LEU A 33 -2.58 -8.15 1.13
CA LEU A 33 -2.78 -7.49 2.42
C LEU A 33 -4.24 -7.07 2.50
N THR A 34 -4.93 -7.43 3.57
CA THR A 34 -6.26 -6.90 3.90
C THR A 34 -6.33 -6.58 5.39
N GLU A 35 -7.42 -5.98 5.81
CA GLU A 35 -7.64 -5.50 7.17
C GLU A 35 -8.85 -6.26 7.77
N GLN A 36 -8.79 -6.61 9.06
CA GLN A 36 -9.74 -7.54 9.69
C GLN A 36 -11.16 -6.97 9.89
N ALA A 37 -11.39 -5.66 9.94
CA ALA A 37 -12.72 -5.07 9.94
C ALA A 37 -13.38 -5.20 8.55
N VAL A 38 -12.60 -5.10 7.46
CA VAL A 38 -13.07 -5.40 6.10
C VAL A 38 -13.28 -6.91 5.89
N ASP A 39 -12.32 -7.74 6.32
CA ASP A 39 -12.30 -9.20 6.13
C ASP A 39 -12.54 -9.99 7.43
N SER A 40 -13.51 -9.54 8.24
CA SER A 40 -13.85 -10.07 9.58
C SER A 40 -14.24 -11.55 9.66
N SER A 41 -14.48 -12.17 8.50
CA SER A 41 -14.95 -13.54 8.33
C SER A 41 -14.01 -14.36 7.44
N TYR A 42 -12.72 -14.02 7.39
CA TYR A 42 -11.72 -14.67 6.54
C TYR A 42 -11.75 -16.19 6.64
N ASP A 43 -12.16 -16.83 5.55
CA ASP A 43 -12.35 -18.28 5.41
C ASP A 43 -11.46 -18.89 4.31
N LYS A 44 -10.32 -18.22 4.05
CA LYS A 44 -9.21 -18.46 3.08
C LYS A 44 -9.19 -17.53 1.87
N ASP A 45 -10.31 -16.88 1.53
CA ASP A 45 -10.36 -15.90 0.46
C ASP A 45 -10.54 -14.48 1.02
N PHE A 46 -9.70 -13.53 0.59
CA PHE A 46 -9.87 -12.11 0.93
C PHE A 46 -10.93 -11.45 0.03
N LYS A 47 -11.84 -10.70 0.65
CA LYS A 47 -12.86 -9.89 -0.04
C LYS A 47 -12.30 -8.51 -0.36
N GLY A 48 -11.46 -7.94 0.52
CA GLY A 48 -10.70 -6.71 0.32
C GLY A 48 -9.20 -6.94 0.06
N MET A 49 -8.51 -5.94 -0.49
CA MET A 49 -7.06 -5.84 -0.48
C MET A 49 -6.60 -4.38 -0.48
N LEU A 50 -5.49 -4.11 0.21
CA LEU A 50 -4.78 -2.83 0.21
C LEU A 50 -4.26 -2.55 -1.20
N GLN A 51 -4.69 -1.44 -1.80
CA GLN A 51 -4.30 -1.08 -3.17
C GLN A 51 -4.44 0.42 -3.44
N ALA A 52 -3.65 0.93 -4.38
CA ALA A 52 -3.77 2.30 -4.90
C ALA A 52 -4.94 2.41 -5.89
N ASN A 53 -5.42 3.63 -6.18
CA ASN A 53 -6.59 3.80 -7.03
C ASN A 53 -6.41 3.21 -8.44
N GLN A 54 -7.19 2.17 -8.70
CA GLN A 54 -7.22 1.45 -9.97
C GLN A 54 -7.94 2.26 -11.08
N ASN A 55 -8.38 3.49 -10.80
CA ASN A 55 -8.90 4.44 -11.77
C ASN A 55 -7.94 5.63 -11.91
N SER A 56 -7.07 5.61 -12.92
CA SER A 56 -6.12 6.70 -13.21
C SER A 56 -6.76 8.02 -13.68
N THR A 57 -8.09 8.15 -13.58
CA THR A 57 -8.84 9.40 -13.80
C THR A 57 -9.61 9.84 -12.55
N ALA A 58 -9.47 9.13 -11.43
CA ALA A 58 -9.90 9.64 -10.13
C ALA A 58 -8.81 10.57 -9.59
N ASP A 59 -9.22 11.64 -8.93
CA ASP A 59 -8.33 12.56 -8.21
C ASP A 59 -8.19 12.02 -6.77
N ASP A 60 -7.53 10.87 -6.67
CA ASP A 60 -7.45 10.03 -5.48
C ASP A 60 -6.21 9.13 -5.58
N ASP A 61 -5.13 9.59 -4.98
CA ASP A 61 -3.83 8.88 -4.90
C ASP A 61 -3.68 8.09 -3.57
N ASP A 62 -4.72 8.05 -2.72
CA ASP A 62 -4.67 7.36 -1.44
C ASP A 62 -4.64 5.83 -1.60
N LEU A 63 -4.15 5.16 -0.55
CA LEU A 63 -4.25 3.71 -0.41
C LEU A 63 -5.54 3.33 0.32
N HIS A 64 -6.25 2.34 -0.23
CA HIS A 64 -7.53 1.87 0.30
C HIS A 64 -7.55 0.34 0.39
N VAL A 65 -8.35 -0.20 1.32
CA VAL A 65 -8.73 -1.61 1.28
C VAL A 65 -10.02 -1.75 0.48
N TRP A 66 -9.91 -2.23 -0.77
CA TRP A 66 -11.00 -2.31 -1.73
C TRP A 66 -11.21 -3.75 -2.25
N PRO A 67 -12.34 -4.05 -2.90
CA PRO A 67 -12.64 -5.39 -3.38
C PRO A 67 -11.53 -6.03 -4.23
N THR A 68 -11.18 -7.28 -3.92
CA THR A 68 -10.18 -8.09 -4.66
C THR A 68 -10.58 -8.39 -6.11
N LYS A 69 -11.84 -8.10 -6.49
CA LYS A 69 -12.38 -8.27 -7.84
C LYS A 69 -13.07 -7.01 -8.34
N ARG A 70 -12.73 -6.58 -9.55
CA ARG A 70 -13.33 -5.42 -10.24
C ARG A 70 -13.85 -5.85 -11.61
N LYS A 71 -15.14 -5.61 -11.88
CA LYS A 71 -15.83 -6.03 -13.13
C LYS A 71 -15.60 -7.53 -13.47
N GLY A 72 -15.60 -8.40 -12.46
CA GLY A 72 -15.40 -9.84 -12.60
C GLY A 72 -13.95 -10.32 -12.79
N LYS A 73 -12.96 -9.43 -12.84
CA LYS A 73 -11.53 -9.77 -12.88
C LYS A 73 -10.89 -9.57 -11.51
N ASN A 74 -9.91 -10.40 -11.15
CA ASN A 74 -9.07 -10.18 -9.98
C ASN A 74 -8.25 -8.89 -10.15
N VAL A 75 -7.97 -8.19 -9.06
CA VAL A 75 -7.04 -7.06 -9.04
C VAL A 75 -5.64 -7.56 -8.67
N GLU A 76 -4.62 -7.12 -9.41
CA GLU A 76 -3.23 -7.51 -9.22
C GLU A 76 -2.51 -6.47 -8.33
N ALA A 77 -2.93 -6.37 -7.07
CA ALA A 77 -2.41 -5.40 -6.10
C ALA A 77 -1.67 -6.10 -4.95
N TYR A 78 -0.54 -6.71 -5.30
CA TYR A 78 0.29 -7.48 -4.38
C TYR A 78 1.42 -6.64 -3.76
N TRP A 79 1.91 -7.09 -2.61
CA TRP A 79 2.96 -6.43 -1.84
C TRP A 79 4.13 -7.37 -1.58
N GLN A 80 5.34 -6.94 -1.92
CA GLN A 80 6.58 -7.65 -1.60
C GLN A 80 7.21 -7.06 -0.34
N PHE A 81 7.52 -7.91 0.63
CA PHE A 81 8.30 -7.54 1.82
C PHE A 81 9.78 -7.79 1.58
N GLN A 82 10.59 -6.73 1.67
CA GLN A 82 12.05 -6.80 1.58
C GLN A 82 12.63 -6.62 2.99
N PRO A 83 13.21 -7.67 3.61
CA PRO A 83 13.73 -7.59 4.97
C PRO A 83 14.93 -6.64 5.04
N ASN A 84 14.93 -5.76 6.03
CA ASN A 84 16.09 -4.96 6.37
C ASN A 84 17.12 -5.84 7.10
N THR A 85 18.27 -6.07 6.49
CA THR A 85 19.28 -7.00 7.03
C THR A 85 19.96 -6.52 8.32
N LYS A 86 19.72 -5.25 8.73
CA LYS A 86 20.30 -4.66 9.96
C LYS A 86 19.35 -4.75 11.16
N VAL A 87 18.03 -4.80 10.93
CA VAL A 87 17.00 -4.75 11.98
C VAL A 87 15.95 -5.84 11.74
N PRO A 88 15.95 -6.93 12.53
CA PRO A 88 14.95 -8.00 12.40
C PRO A 88 13.52 -7.47 12.59
N GLY A 89 12.62 -7.86 11.68
CA GLY A 89 11.22 -7.43 11.69
C GLY A 89 10.94 -6.10 11.00
N ARG A 90 11.99 -5.42 10.52
CA ARG A 90 11.89 -4.22 9.69
C ARG A 90 11.90 -4.59 8.20
N TYR A 91 11.04 -3.94 7.44
CA TYR A 91 10.85 -4.20 6.02
C TYR A 91 10.73 -2.90 5.22
N ALA A 92 11.29 -2.90 4.01
CA ALA A 92 10.79 -2.04 2.93
C ALA A 92 9.72 -2.81 2.16
N ILE A 93 8.65 -2.14 1.72
CA ILE A 93 7.47 -2.82 1.16
C ILE A 93 7.20 -2.28 -0.25
N ARG A 94 7.28 -3.13 -1.28
CA ARG A 94 7.09 -2.76 -2.70
C ARG A 94 5.69 -3.11 -3.19
N TYR A 95 5.11 -2.22 -3.99
CA TYR A 95 3.82 -2.44 -4.63
C TYR A 95 3.99 -3.02 -6.04
N SER A 96 3.34 -4.15 -6.33
CA SER A 96 3.57 -4.93 -7.56
C SER A 96 3.28 -4.17 -8.84
N GLN A 97 2.26 -3.29 -8.84
CA GLN A 97 1.91 -2.50 -10.03
C GLN A 97 2.99 -1.47 -10.39
N THR A 98 3.78 -1.03 -9.40
CA THR A 98 4.92 -0.12 -9.57
C THR A 98 6.28 -0.85 -9.64
N ARG A 99 6.26 -2.20 -9.55
CA ARG A 99 7.46 -3.05 -9.52
C ARG A 99 8.47 -2.61 -8.45
N THR A 100 9.66 -2.18 -8.88
CA THR A 100 10.75 -1.72 -8.03
C THR A 100 10.85 -0.19 -7.95
N ALA A 101 10.00 0.54 -8.68
CA ALA A 101 10.10 2.00 -8.78
C ALA A 101 9.58 2.70 -7.52
N LYS A 102 8.52 2.17 -6.89
CA LYS A 102 7.89 2.77 -5.70
C LYS A 102 7.73 1.78 -4.54
N GLN A 103 7.76 2.33 -3.34
CA GLN A 103 7.61 1.62 -2.07
C GLN A 103 6.57 2.32 -1.18
N LEU A 104 6.02 1.56 -0.24
CA LEU A 104 5.12 2.06 0.78
C LEU A 104 5.88 3.05 1.68
N SER A 105 5.41 4.28 1.72
CA SER A 105 5.89 5.35 2.57
C SER A 105 4.74 5.88 3.44
N VAL A 106 5.03 6.77 4.38
CA VAL A 106 4.05 7.71 4.92
C VAL A 106 4.15 9.07 4.23
N CYS A 107 3.01 9.73 4.06
CA CYS A 107 2.84 11.09 3.53
C CYS A 107 1.92 11.90 4.45
N PHE A 108 1.99 13.23 4.37
CA PHE A 108 1.12 14.15 5.11
C PHE A 108 0.15 14.86 4.16
N VAL A 109 -1.14 14.80 4.47
CA VAL A 109 -2.27 15.36 3.73
C VAL A 109 -2.82 16.56 4.50
N ALA A 110 -2.37 17.76 4.11
CA ALA A 110 -2.60 18.99 4.88
C ALA A 110 -4.06 19.46 4.90
N ASP A 111 -4.88 19.01 3.96
CA ASP A 111 -6.30 19.30 3.78
C ASP A 111 -7.22 18.18 4.28
N ALA A 112 -6.67 17.19 5.00
CA ALA A 112 -7.48 16.18 5.69
C ALA A 112 -8.47 16.85 6.66
N SER A 113 -9.75 16.47 6.55
CA SER A 113 -10.84 17.02 7.39
C SER A 113 -10.68 16.71 8.88
N ASP A 114 -9.90 15.68 9.20
CA ASP A 114 -9.53 15.27 10.55
C ASP A 114 -8.00 15.13 10.62
N GLN A 115 -7.39 15.84 11.57
CA GLN A 115 -5.94 15.87 11.76
C GLN A 115 -5.38 14.50 12.16
N ASP A 116 -6.17 13.67 12.86
CA ASP A 116 -5.75 12.30 13.22
C ASP A 116 -5.70 11.37 11.99
N THR A 117 -6.26 11.80 10.85
CA THR A 117 -6.20 11.10 9.55
C THR A 117 -5.28 11.77 8.52
N ALA A 118 -4.56 12.83 8.93
CA ALA A 118 -3.70 13.60 8.02
C ALA A 118 -2.43 12.86 7.62
N THR A 119 -1.94 11.92 8.42
CA THR A 119 -0.78 11.09 8.04
C THR A 119 -1.27 9.79 7.41
N ARG A 120 -0.96 9.56 6.13
CA ARG A 120 -1.46 8.43 5.33
C ARG A 120 -0.34 7.61 4.70
N PRO A 121 -0.48 6.27 4.59
CA PRO A 121 0.39 5.48 3.74
C PRO A 121 0.22 5.85 2.26
N CYS A 122 1.34 5.96 1.54
CA CYS A 122 1.42 6.43 0.16
C CYS A 122 2.52 5.68 -0.62
N LEU A 123 2.64 5.95 -1.92
CA LEU A 123 3.66 5.34 -2.79
C LEU A 123 4.70 6.35 -3.29
N LEU A 124 5.87 6.38 -2.64
CA LEU A 124 7.02 7.21 -3.04
C LEU A 124 8.06 6.41 -3.81
N ASP A 125 8.94 7.10 -4.53
CA ASP A 125 10.04 6.47 -5.27
C ASP A 125 11.01 5.77 -4.31
N ALA A 126 11.48 4.59 -4.70
CA ALA A 126 12.18 3.67 -3.79
C ALA A 126 13.49 4.27 -3.21
N SER A 127 13.54 4.43 -1.88
CA SER A 127 14.71 4.81 -1.08
C SER A 127 14.89 3.87 0.13
N ASP A 128 15.91 4.13 0.95
CA ASP A 128 16.14 3.48 2.24
C ASP A 128 15.82 4.38 3.45
N ASP A 129 15.11 5.49 3.23
CA ASP A 129 14.69 6.43 4.27
C ASP A 129 13.73 5.78 5.30
N ASP A 130 13.77 6.25 6.55
CA ASP A 130 12.89 5.76 7.63
C ASP A 130 11.39 5.96 7.35
N THR A 131 11.01 6.86 6.44
CA THR A 131 9.63 7.01 5.95
C THR A 131 9.16 5.79 5.15
N GLN A 132 10.07 5.03 4.54
CA GLN A 132 9.80 3.82 3.74
C GLN A 132 10.12 2.52 4.47
N GLN A 133 10.62 2.60 5.70
CA GLN A 133 10.86 1.44 6.56
C GLN A 133 9.65 1.19 7.47
N TRP A 134 9.30 -0.08 7.63
CA TRP A 134 8.14 -0.53 8.40
C TRP A 134 8.52 -1.65 9.35
N ASP A 135 8.32 -1.45 10.65
CA ASP A 135 8.43 -2.51 11.65
C ASP A 135 7.09 -3.27 11.69
N ILE A 136 7.15 -4.57 11.42
CA ILE A 136 5.97 -5.46 11.33
C ILE A 136 6.02 -6.47 12.46
N ALA A 137 4.95 -6.56 13.23
CA ALA A 137 4.87 -7.46 14.37
C ALA A 137 3.51 -8.14 14.46
N GLU A 138 3.52 -9.42 14.84
CA GLU A 138 2.29 -10.19 15.11
C GLU A 138 1.59 -9.64 16.37
N TRP A 139 0.27 -9.65 16.36
CA TRP A 139 -0.58 -9.47 17.52
C TRP A 139 -0.72 -10.80 18.26
N ALA A 140 -0.43 -10.80 19.58
CA ALA A 140 -0.20 -12.00 20.36
C ALA A 140 -1.40 -12.98 20.48
N SER A 141 -2.60 -12.60 20.02
CA SER A 141 -3.86 -13.32 20.27
C SER A 141 -4.53 -13.92 19.03
N ASN A 142 -4.20 -13.49 17.81
CA ASN A 142 -5.03 -13.79 16.63
C ASN A 142 -4.27 -13.96 15.29
N SER A 143 -2.94 -14.02 15.28
CA SER A 143 -2.11 -14.17 14.07
C SER A 143 -2.41 -13.16 12.95
N THR A 144 -2.72 -11.95 13.37
CA THR A 144 -2.74 -10.74 12.53
C THR A 144 -1.53 -9.89 12.85
N TYR A 145 -1.28 -8.87 12.05
CA TYR A 145 -0.08 -8.04 12.14
C TYR A 145 -0.44 -6.57 12.38
N ARG A 146 0.44 -5.85 13.08
CA ARG A 146 0.46 -4.38 13.07
C ARG A 146 1.63 -3.90 12.22
N PHE A 147 1.43 -2.75 11.61
CA PHE A 147 2.43 -2.03 10.82
C PHE A 147 2.76 -0.73 11.55
N VAL A 148 4.04 -0.55 11.86
CA VAL A 148 4.57 0.67 12.48
C VAL A 148 5.53 1.31 11.49
N ASN A 149 5.29 2.56 11.09
CA ASN A 149 6.23 3.27 10.24
C ASN A 149 7.41 3.77 11.10
N VAL A 150 8.64 3.60 10.63
CA VAL A 150 9.84 3.89 11.44
C VAL A 150 9.99 5.39 11.71
N GLN A 151 9.72 6.26 10.73
CA GLN A 151 9.77 7.72 10.90
C GLN A 151 8.79 8.22 11.96
N ASN A 152 7.61 7.62 12.05
CA ASN A 152 6.56 8.00 13.00
C ASN A 152 6.72 7.32 14.38
N GLY A 153 7.48 6.22 14.42
CA GLY A 153 7.69 5.39 15.61
C GLY A 153 6.41 4.73 16.11
N THR A 154 6.47 4.18 17.33
CA THR A 154 5.37 3.42 17.96
C THR A 154 4.21 4.28 18.46
N LYS A 155 4.07 5.53 17.97
CA LYS A 155 2.96 6.43 18.31
C LYS A 155 1.74 6.25 17.41
N PHE A 156 1.90 5.53 16.30
CA PHE A 156 0.83 5.31 15.34
C PHE A 156 0.91 3.89 14.78
N TYR A 157 -0.26 3.30 14.53
CA TYR A 157 -0.40 2.05 13.77
C TYR A 157 -1.16 2.32 12.48
N MET A 158 -0.86 1.55 11.44
CA MET A 158 -1.62 1.62 10.18
C MET A 158 -3.06 1.14 10.43
N ASP A 159 -4.05 1.98 10.11
CA ASP A 159 -5.47 1.77 10.37
C ASP A 159 -6.29 1.97 9.09
N CYS A 160 -7.33 1.16 8.87
CA CYS A 160 -8.29 1.36 7.78
C CYS A 160 -9.64 1.90 8.28
N ILE A 161 -10.10 3.02 7.70
CA ILE A 161 -11.51 3.41 7.77
C ILE A 161 -12.29 2.52 6.79
N PRO A 162 -13.40 1.84 7.20
CA PRO A 162 -14.24 1.11 6.26
C PRO A 162 -14.79 2.02 5.15
N ASN A 163 -14.45 1.72 3.89
CA ASN A 163 -14.72 2.54 2.69
C ASN A 163 -13.99 3.90 2.62
N GLY A 164 -13.10 4.21 3.56
CA GLY A 164 -12.24 5.39 3.52
C GLY A 164 -10.79 5.04 3.18
N PRO A 165 -9.87 6.03 3.18
CA PRO A 165 -8.44 5.79 3.01
C PRO A 165 -7.85 5.10 4.24
N VAL A 166 -6.70 4.47 4.02
CA VAL A 166 -5.83 3.98 5.09
C VAL A 166 -5.03 5.16 5.65
N TYR A 167 -4.82 5.18 6.96
CA TYR A 167 -4.13 6.25 7.67
C TYR A 167 -3.26 5.69 8.80
N MET A 168 -2.49 6.56 9.46
CA MET A 168 -1.69 6.23 10.64
C MET A 168 -2.45 6.68 11.90
N GLY A 169 -3.22 5.76 12.50
CA GLY A 169 -4.07 6.06 13.66
C GLY A 169 -3.27 6.16 14.97
N PRO A 170 -3.61 7.11 15.88
CA PRO A 170 -2.91 7.34 17.14
C PRO A 170 -3.28 6.32 18.24
N ASP A 171 -4.29 5.49 18.01
CA ASP A 171 -4.83 4.51 18.95
C ASP A 171 -3.88 3.32 19.13
N ILE A 172 -2.84 3.47 19.95
CA ILE A 172 -1.78 2.46 20.14
C ILE A 172 -2.04 1.47 21.29
N GLU A 173 -3.20 1.51 21.94
CA GLU A 173 -3.46 0.67 23.13
C GLU A 173 -3.63 -0.81 22.77
N THR A 174 -2.58 -1.58 23.01
CA THR A 174 -2.53 -3.04 22.73
C THR A 174 -3.44 -3.91 23.59
N LYS A 175 -4.17 -3.32 24.56
CA LYS A 175 -5.14 -4.02 25.42
C LYS A 175 -6.55 -3.99 24.84
N THR A 176 -6.88 -2.93 24.12
CA THR A 176 -8.19 -2.72 23.52
C THR A 176 -8.16 -3.31 22.12
N TYR A 177 -9.03 -4.29 21.84
CA TYR A 177 -9.06 -4.94 20.53
C TYR A 177 -9.63 -4.00 19.48
N GLN A 178 -8.80 -3.55 18.54
CA GLN A 178 -9.18 -2.63 17.47
C GLN A 178 -9.02 -3.32 16.12
N SER A 179 -10.07 -4.02 15.66
CA SER A 179 -10.05 -4.80 14.40
C SER A 179 -9.37 -4.05 13.26
N ARG A 180 -9.65 -2.75 13.14
CA ARG A 180 -9.16 -1.76 12.16
C ARG A 180 -7.62 -1.64 12.02
N GLN A 181 -6.87 -2.20 12.97
CA GLN A 181 -5.39 -2.22 13.01
C GLN A 181 -4.81 -3.65 12.97
N HIS A 182 -5.66 -4.67 12.85
CA HIS A 182 -5.28 -6.07 12.70
C HIS A 182 -5.22 -6.42 11.21
N TRP A 183 -4.01 -6.40 10.65
CA TRP A 183 -3.79 -6.70 9.24
C TRP A 183 -3.64 -8.21 9.02
N LEU A 184 -4.32 -8.70 7.98
CA LEU A 184 -4.27 -10.08 7.52
C LEU A 184 -3.36 -10.15 6.29
N MET A 185 -2.45 -11.13 6.27
CA MET A 185 -1.58 -11.41 5.13
C MET A 185 -1.84 -12.82 4.61
N THR A 186 -1.79 -12.98 3.29
CA THR A 186 -1.66 -14.30 2.67
C THR A 186 -0.71 -14.26 1.48
N SER A 187 0.06 -15.33 1.30
CA SER A 187 0.91 -15.50 0.13
C SER A 187 0.03 -15.62 -1.11
N GLY A 188 0.12 -14.65 -2.02
CA GLY A 188 -0.65 -14.61 -3.27
C GLY A 188 0.03 -15.40 -4.38
N MET A 189 1.31 -15.11 -4.65
CA MET A 189 2.09 -15.75 -5.71
C MET A 189 3.59 -15.83 -5.38
N GLU A 190 4.30 -16.77 -6.00
CA GLU A 190 5.77 -16.82 -5.98
C GLU A 190 6.36 -15.63 -6.77
N VAL A 191 7.41 -15.00 -6.23
CA VAL A 191 8.19 -13.98 -6.95
C VAL A 191 9.09 -14.66 -7.98
N ASN A 192 8.58 -14.80 -9.21
CA ASN A 192 9.32 -15.30 -10.37
C ASN A 192 9.79 -14.16 -11.31
N ASP A 193 10.28 -13.05 -10.74
CA ASP A 193 10.84 -11.91 -11.47
C ASP A 193 12.11 -11.37 -10.78
N SER A 194 13.21 -11.39 -11.54
CA SER A 194 14.55 -10.92 -11.15
C SER A 194 14.59 -9.50 -10.58
N ALA A 195 13.69 -8.61 -10.99
CA ALA A 195 13.63 -7.23 -10.48
C ALA A 195 13.35 -7.21 -8.97
N TYR A 196 12.47 -8.10 -8.51
CA TYR A 196 12.09 -8.24 -7.11
C TYR A 196 13.12 -9.00 -6.26
N SER A 197 14.06 -9.71 -6.89
CA SER A 197 15.22 -10.31 -6.21
C SER A 197 16.29 -9.28 -5.81
N THR A 198 16.18 -8.02 -6.27
CA THR A 198 17.12 -6.95 -5.92
C THR A 198 16.63 -6.11 -4.75
N ILE A 199 17.43 -6.05 -3.68
CA ILE A 199 17.25 -5.10 -2.57
C ILE A 199 17.62 -3.71 -3.09
N ALA A 200 16.78 -2.70 -2.83
CA ALA A 200 17.13 -1.31 -3.11
C ALA A 200 18.27 -0.90 -2.17
N SER A 201 19.50 -0.92 -2.68
CA SER A 201 20.65 -0.41 -1.96
C SER A 201 20.75 1.09 -2.23
N GLY A 202 20.53 1.91 -1.20
CA GLY A 202 20.54 3.37 -1.28
C GLY A 202 21.93 3.92 -1.62
N THR A 203 22.31 3.92 -2.91
CA THR A 203 23.41 4.73 -3.46
C THR A 203 23.21 4.94 -4.96
N SER A 204 22.43 5.96 -5.32
CA SER A 204 22.43 6.57 -6.65
C SER A 204 23.08 7.96 -6.63
N THR A 205 24.14 8.13 -5.81
CA THR A 205 25.02 9.30 -5.91
C THR A 205 25.84 9.18 -7.20
N GLY A 206 25.69 10.17 -8.09
CA GLY A 206 26.17 10.06 -9.47
C GLY A 206 27.69 9.91 -9.60
N SER A 207 28.12 9.00 -10.48
CA SER A 207 29.52 8.94 -10.90
C SER A 207 29.74 9.76 -12.17
N SER A 208 30.00 11.05 -11.98
CA SER A 208 30.60 11.92 -13.00
C SER A 208 32.11 12.01 -12.76
N THR A 209 32.92 11.21 -13.46
CA THR A 209 34.37 11.50 -13.54
C THR A 209 34.99 11.07 -14.87
N THR A 210 35.81 11.97 -15.44
CA THR A 210 36.64 11.78 -16.63
C THR A 210 38.11 11.78 -16.23
N ALA A 211 38.88 10.76 -16.63
CA ALA A 211 40.36 10.73 -16.84
C ALA A 211 40.73 9.28 -17.22
N THR A 212 41.36 8.96 -18.36
CA THR A 212 42.73 9.29 -18.83
C THR A 212 43.83 8.54 -18.06
N GLY A 213 44.52 7.61 -18.74
CA GLY A 213 45.68 6.87 -18.22
C GLY A 213 46.22 5.83 -19.21
N GLU A 214 47.26 6.19 -19.96
CA GLU A 214 48.01 5.29 -20.85
C GLU A 214 49.23 4.67 -20.13
N GLY A 215 49.72 3.52 -20.59
CA GLY A 215 51.17 3.21 -20.55
C GLY A 215 51.64 1.89 -19.91
N SER A 216 52.20 1.01 -20.75
CA SER A 216 53.34 0.08 -20.54
C SER A 216 53.38 -0.86 -19.30
N SER A 217 53.44 -2.19 -19.43
CA SER A 217 54.43 -3.08 -20.11
C SER A 217 55.56 -3.57 -19.20
N SER A 218 55.48 -4.84 -18.77
CA SER A 218 56.63 -5.80 -18.69
C SER A 218 56.22 -7.21 -18.23
N THR A 219 56.40 -8.21 -19.09
CA THR A 219 56.56 -9.65 -18.80
C THR A 219 58.07 -10.00 -18.64
N PRO A 220 58.53 -11.25 -18.37
CA PRO A 220 57.82 -12.51 -18.04
C PRO A 220 58.20 -12.97 -16.59
N ASP A 221 58.30 -14.22 -16.12
CA ASP A 221 58.11 -15.59 -16.66
C ASP A 221 57.89 -16.61 -15.52
N SER A 222 57.37 -17.80 -15.84
CA SER A 222 57.62 -19.14 -15.23
C SER A 222 56.40 -20.05 -15.35
N ALA A 223 56.60 -21.29 -15.82
CA ALA A 223 55.54 -22.20 -16.25
C ALA A 223 55.28 -23.38 -15.29
N ALA A 224 54.04 -23.88 -15.26
CA ALA A 224 53.72 -25.32 -15.24
C ALA A 224 52.22 -25.56 -15.57
N ALA A 225 51.91 -26.61 -16.34
CA ALA A 225 50.54 -27.09 -16.61
C ALA A 225 49.95 -27.75 -15.34
N SER A 226 48.66 -28.03 -15.14
CA SER A 226 47.48 -28.27 -16.02
C SER A 226 46.21 -28.04 -15.15
N SER A 227 44.96 -27.92 -15.61
CA SER A 227 44.23 -28.63 -16.66
C SER A 227 42.98 -27.83 -17.10
N SER A 228 42.34 -28.22 -18.21
CA SER A 228 41.32 -27.39 -18.89
C SER A 228 39.87 -27.68 -18.47
N HIS A 229 39.20 -26.69 -17.84
CA HIS A 229 37.75 -26.56 -17.90
C HIS A 229 37.38 -25.16 -18.42
N LYS A 230 36.62 -25.11 -19.52
CA LYS A 230 36.23 -23.87 -20.20
C LYS A 230 35.10 -23.16 -19.45
N GLY A 231 35.45 -22.17 -18.64
CA GLY A 231 34.50 -21.13 -18.23
C GLY A 231 34.29 -20.13 -19.38
N LEU A 232 33.05 -19.88 -19.78
CA LEU A 232 32.72 -18.79 -20.69
C LEU A 232 32.61 -17.50 -19.88
N SER A 233 33.51 -16.55 -20.17
CA SER A 233 33.66 -15.33 -19.39
C SER A 233 32.51 -14.34 -19.59
N SER A 234 31.82 -13.97 -18.51
CA SER A 234 30.77 -12.94 -18.49
C SER A 234 31.32 -11.51 -18.59
N SER A 235 32.22 -11.24 -19.53
CA SER A 235 32.90 -9.94 -19.69
C SER A 235 33.10 -9.54 -21.17
N ALA A 236 32.04 -9.63 -21.97
CA ALA A 236 32.04 -9.20 -23.38
C ALA A 236 30.73 -8.54 -23.85
N ILE A 237 29.91 -8.00 -22.94
CA ILE A 237 28.70 -7.21 -23.28
C ILE A 237 28.70 -5.91 -22.48
N ALA A 238 29.62 -5.01 -22.82
CA ALA A 238 29.64 -3.62 -22.39
C ALA A 238 30.03 -2.76 -23.61
N GLY A 239 29.10 -1.98 -24.17
CA GLY A 239 29.43 -1.14 -25.32
C GLY A 239 28.30 -0.60 -26.21
N ILE A 240 27.03 -1.00 -26.07
CA ILE A 240 25.92 -0.42 -26.86
C ILE A 240 24.64 -0.27 -26.01
N SER A 241 24.55 0.76 -25.18
CA SER A 241 23.31 1.05 -24.41
C SER A 241 22.98 2.54 -24.22
N VAL A 242 23.95 3.45 -24.27
CA VAL A 242 23.72 4.88 -23.98
C VAL A 242 23.10 5.66 -25.16
N GLY A 243 23.29 5.19 -26.41
CA GLY A 243 22.80 5.90 -27.60
C GLY A 243 21.27 5.87 -27.80
N SER A 244 20.60 4.80 -27.37
CA SER A 244 19.18 4.56 -27.69
C SER A 244 18.22 5.49 -26.94
N VAL A 245 18.55 5.91 -25.71
CA VAL A 245 17.66 6.73 -24.88
C VAL A 245 17.44 8.10 -25.53
N LEU A 246 18.53 8.79 -25.90
CA LEU A 246 18.46 10.11 -26.54
C LEU A 246 17.68 10.09 -27.87
N GLY A 247 17.85 9.03 -28.67
CA GLY A 247 17.12 8.87 -29.94
C GLY A 247 15.61 8.74 -29.74
N VAL A 248 15.17 7.93 -28.77
CA VAL A 248 13.75 7.75 -28.47
C VAL A 248 13.15 9.04 -27.88
N THR A 249 13.83 9.72 -26.95
CA THR A 249 13.32 10.98 -26.38
C THR A 249 13.15 12.06 -27.46
N ALA A 250 14.10 12.20 -28.38
CA ALA A 250 14.02 13.17 -29.48
C ALA A 250 12.85 12.88 -30.43
N LEU A 251 12.64 11.61 -30.80
CA LEU A 251 11.53 11.20 -31.67
C LEU A 251 10.16 11.39 -30.98
N SER A 252 10.04 11.08 -29.68
CA SER A 252 8.82 11.28 -28.91
C SER A 252 8.44 12.76 -28.80
N LEU A 253 9.41 13.65 -28.55
CA LEU A 253 9.19 15.10 -28.51
C LEU A 253 8.77 15.66 -29.87
N ALA A 254 9.40 15.22 -30.96
CA ALA A 254 9.02 15.64 -32.31
C ALA A 254 7.57 15.25 -32.66
N ALA A 255 7.18 14.01 -32.36
CA ALA A 255 5.81 13.52 -32.58
C ALA A 255 4.78 14.32 -31.75
N PHE A 256 5.08 14.61 -30.47
CA PHE A 256 4.21 15.39 -29.60
C PHE A 256 3.98 16.82 -30.11
N PHE A 257 5.05 17.50 -30.55
CA PHE A 257 4.93 18.86 -31.10
C PHE A 257 4.12 18.89 -32.40
N LEU A 258 4.34 17.96 -33.33
CA LEU A 258 3.56 17.87 -34.57
C LEU A 258 2.07 17.63 -34.30
N TRP A 259 1.73 16.75 -33.35
CA TRP A 259 0.34 16.52 -32.94
C TRP A 259 -0.28 17.77 -32.30
N ARG A 260 0.46 18.48 -31.44
CA ARG A 260 0.00 19.70 -30.76
C ARG A 260 -0.26 20.86 -31.74
N PHE A 261 0.53 20.99 -32.80
CA PHE A 261 0.27 22.01 -33.84
C PHE A 261 -0.92 21.68 -34.73
N ASN A 262 -1.15 20.40 -35.05
CA ASN A 262 -2.21 20.04 -36.00
C ASN A 262 -3.64 20.17 -35.42
N LYS A 263 -3.80 20.11 -34.09
CA LYS A 263 -5.10 20.32 -33.41
C LYS A 263 -5.71 21.72 -33.58
N ARG A 264 -4.99 22.70 -34.14
CA ARG A 264 -5.51 24.06 -34.38
C ARG A 264 -6.23 24.24 -35.73
N LYS A 265 -6.31 23.21 -36.58
CA LYS A 265 -6.84 23.32 -37.96
C LYS A 265 -8.22 22.67 -38.20
N SER A 266 -8.90 22.21 -37.15
CA SER A 266 -10.19 21.53 -37.25
C SER A 266 -11.29 22.22 -36.45
N GLN A 267 -11.63 23.45 -36.87
CA GLN A 267 -12.89 24.12 -36.53
C GLN A 267 -13.84 23.95 -37.74
N PRO A 268 -14.78 23.00 -37.72
CA PRO A 268 -15.81 22.93 -38.76
C PRO A 268 -16.77 24.12 -38.60
N VAL A 269 -16.76 25.02 -39.59
CA VAL A 269 -17.70 26.15 -39.67
C VAL A 269 -19.10 25.61 -40.00
N ASN A 270 -19.86 25.23 -38.99
CA ASN A 270 -21.27 24.89 -39.14
C ASN A 270 -22.09 26.17 -39.27
N LYS A 271 -22.73 26.32 -40.44
CA LYS A 271 -23.51 27.49 -40.82
C LYS A 271 -24.84 27.56 -40.07
N THR A 272 -25.22 28.77 -39.69
CA THR A 272 -26.55 29.11 -39.16
C THR A 272 -27.64 29.00 -40.23
N ALA A 273 -28.66 28.18 -39.95
CA ALA A 273 -30.05 28.29 -40.42
C ALA A 273 -30.90 27.34 -39.55
N GLY A 274 -32.12 27.64 -39.10
CA GLY A 274 -32.89 28.87 -39.18
C GLY A 274 -34.35 28.59 -38.79
N TYR A 275 -34.92 29.40 -37.91
CA TYR A 275 -36.37 29.62 -37.65
C TYR A 275 -37.30 28.41 -37.36
N GLY A 276 -37.94 28.45 -36.20
CA GLY A 276 -39.01 27.54 -35.80
C GLY A 276 -39.79 28.07 -34.60
N LEU A 277 -40.62 29.09 -34.82
CA LEU A 277 -41.63 29.52 -33.85
C LEU A 277 -42.74 28.46 -33.71
N GLN A 278 -43.44 28.48 -32.57
CA GLN A 278 -44.91 28.59 -32.47
C GLN A 278 -45.60 27.59 -31.51
N ASN A 279 -46.36 28.17 -30.56
CA ASN A 279 -47.57 27.63 -29.90
C ASN A 279 -47.46 26.42 -28.93
N ASP A 280 -48.41 26.20 -28.00
CA ASP A 280 -49.22 27.13 -27.19
C ASP A 280 -49.92 26.32 -26.07
N ARG A 281 -50.32 26.99 -24.98
CA ARG A 281 -51.58 26.74 -24.24
C ARG A 281 -52.08 25.30 -24.01
N ALA A 282 -51.89 24.78 -22.78
CA ALA A 282 -52.90 23.93 -22.13
C ALA A 282 -53.02 24.29 -20.63
N LYS A 283 -54.26 24.39 -20.16
CA LYS A 283 -54.65 24.91 -18.84
C LYS A 283 -55.28 23.78 -18.03
N SER A 284 -54.78 23.49 -16.83
CA SER A 284 -55.49 22.64 -15.87
C SER A 284 -55.20 23.06 -14.42
N GLU A 285 -56.06 23.93 -13.90
CA GLU A 285 -56.26 24.09 -12.47
C GLU A 285 -56.85 22.78 -11.92
N MET A 286 -56.23 22.15 -10.93
CA MET A 286 -56.97 21.20 -10.08
C MET A 286 -56.41 21.10 -8.65
N SER A 287 -57.20 21.64 -7.74
CA SER A 287 -57.46 21.16 -6.37
C SER A 287 -56.28 20.97 -5.42
N SER A 288 -56.13 21.93 -4.51
CA SER A 288 -55.44 21.75 -3.24
C SER A 288 -56.11 20.66 -2.39
N ALA A 289 -55.39 19.56 -2.12
CA ALA A 289 -55.81 18.53 -1.17
C ALA A 289 -54.78 18.42 -0.02
N THR A 290 -55.15 18.93 1.15
CA THR A 290 -54.31 18.91 2.37
C THR A 290 -54.12 17.47 2.88
N PRO A 291 -52.88 16.97 3.05
CA PRO A 291 -52.64 15.71 3.75
C PRO A 291 -53.06 15.85 5.21
N LYS A 292 -53.94 14.95 5.69
CA LYS A 292 -54.22 14.83 7.12
C LYS A 292 -53.06 14.12 7.81
N THR A 293 -52.34 14.84 8.66
CA THR A 293 -51.36 14.25 9.59
C THR A 293 -52.07 13.28 10.54
N PRO A 294 -51.62 12.01 10.66
CA PRO A 294 -52.10 11.15 11.73
C PRO A 294 -51.50 11.61 13.06
N GLU A 295 -52.36 12.06 13.98
CA GLU A 295 -52.00 12.19 15.40
C GLU A 295 -51.65 10.81 15.97
N GLY A 296 -50.57 10.70 16.75
CA GLY A 296 -50.29 9.47 17.51
C GLY A 296 -48.86 8.93 17.45
N MET A 297 -47.84 9.75 17.69
CA MET A 297 -46.60 9.26 18.28
C MET A 297 -46.31 10.05 19.55
N GLY A 298 -46.14 9.33 20.66
CA GLY A 298 -46.00 9.92 21.99
C GLY A 298 -44.70 10.70 22.14
N LYS A 299 -44.70 11.66 23.09
CA LYS A 299 -43.48 12.34 23.53
C LYS A 299 -42.38 11.30 23.83
N PRO A 300 -41.13 11.53 23.38
CA PRO A 300 -39.98 10.89 23.98
C PRO A 300 -40.05 11.10 25.50
N ARG A 301 -39.85 10.04 26.27
CA ARG A 301 -39.57 10.18 27.70
C ARG A 301 -38.10 10.56 27.82
N ASP A 302 -37.83 11.69 28.44
CA ASP A 302 -36.50 12.02 28.89
C ASP A 302 -36.08 10.95 29.92
N ILE A 303 -35.18 10.06 29.52
CA ILE A 303 -34.56 9.09 30.42
C ILE A 303 -33.34 9.80 31.01
N GLU A 304 -33.57 10.50 32.12
CA GLU A 304 -32.48 10.94 32.99
C GLU A 304 -31.79 9.67 33.53
N LEU A 305 -30.63 9.35 32.95
CA LEU A 305 -29.74 8.35 33.52
C LEU A 305 -29.08 8.96 34.76
N PRO A 306 -29.21 8.37 35.97
CA PRO A 306 -28.52 8.84 37.15
C PRO A 306 -27.02 8.62 36.96
N TYR A 307 -26.30 9.71 36.67
CA TYR A 307 -24.85 9.70 36.52
C TYR A 307 -24.19 9.92 37.88
N ASP A 308 -24.01 8.84 38.63
CA ASP A 308 -23.09 8.79 39.78
C ASP A 308 -21.70 8.37 39.28
N PRO A 309 -20.73 9.29 39.11
CA PRO A 309 -19.36 8.93 38.85
C PRO A 309 -18.75 8.34 40.13
N ILE A 310 -18.64 7.01 40.19
CA ILE A 310 -17.82 6.32 41.19
C ILE A 310 -16.35 6.64 40.88
N TYR A 311 -15.83 7.69 41.52
CA TYR A 311 -14.40 7.96 41.56
C TYR A 311 -13.72 6.86 42.38
N ALA A 312 -13.15 5.87 41.70
CA ALA A 312 -12.21 4.96 42.32
C ALA A 312 -10.92 5.72 42.63
N GLU A 313 -10.72 6.09 43.89
CA GLU A 313 -9.44 6.63 44.36
C GLU A 313 -8.34 5.60 44.09
N LEU A 314 -7.41 5.95 43.20
CA LEU A 314 -6.18 5.18 43.01
C LEU A 314 -5.30 5.36 44.26
N PRO A 315 -4.86 4.27 44.91
CA PRO A 315 -4.01 4.38 46.09
C PRO A 315 -2.69 5.09 45.75
N ALA A 316 -2.31 6.06 46.57
CA ALA A 316 -1.13 6.87 46.37
C ALA A 316 0.18 6.08 46.57
N GLU A 317 1.18 6.45 45.78
CA GLU A 317 2.61 6.05 45.84
C GLU A 317 2.96 4.57 46.07
N GLN A 318 3.48 3.95 45.00
CA GLN A 318 4.56 2.97 45.16
C GLN A 318 5.79 3.48 44.42
N ARG A 319 6.67 4.19 45.14
CA ARG A 319 8.02 4.52 44.66
C ARG A 319 8.83 3.23 44.56
N PHE A 320 9.28 2.91 43.35
CA PHE A 320 10.31 1.90 43.14
C PHE A 320 11.67 2.56 43.33
N GLU A 321 12.37 2.19 44.40
CA GLU A 321 13.82 2.43 44.47
C GLU A 321 14.54 1.36 43.64
N LEU A 322 15.54 1.79 42.87
CA LEU A 322 16.40 0.92 42.08
C LEU A 322 17.66 0.54 42.88
N PRO A 323 18.11 -0.72 42.83
CA PRO A 323 19.38 -1.16 43.39
C PRO A 323 20.60 -0.76 42.53
#